data_AF-A0A196L0Q6-F1
#
_entry.id   AF-A0A196L0Q6-F1
#
_cell.length_a   1.000
_cell.length_b   1.000
_cell.length_c   1.000
_cell.angle_alpha   90.00
_cell.angle_beta   90.00
_cell.angle_gamma   90.00
#
_symmetry.space_group_name_H-M   'P 1'
#
loop_
_entity.id
_entity.type
_entity.pdbx_description
1 polymer ?
#
loop_
_entity_poly.entity_id
_entity_poly.type
_entity_poly.pdbx_seq_one_letter_code
_entity_poly.pdbx_strand_id
1 'polypeptide(L)' 'MTTWEYLTTPLLIHNTAAILNNWGKQGWELVQVVQGPEGGLVAYFKRAVSADGAGNAAGLAAAEQASRQFEGGAA' A
#
# COMPACT_ATOMS: atom_id res chain seq x y z
N MET A 1 -9.84 7.81 -8.32
CA MET A 1 -8.76 6.97 -8.88
C MET A 1 -8.16 6.18 -7.73
N THR A 2 -7.83 4.91 -7.91
CA THR A 2 -7.20 4.10 -6.84
C THR A 2 -5.74 4.51 -6.68
N THR A 3 -5.33 4.86 -5.46
CA THR A 3 -3.94 5.12 -5.11
C THR A 3 -3.27 3.83 -4.63
N TRP A 4 -2.00 3.64 -4.97
CA TRP A 4 -1.25 2.42 -4.67
C TRP A 4 -0.02 2.71 -3.81
N GLU A 5 0.22 1.85 -2.83
CA GLU A 5 1.49 1.71 -2.12
C GLU A 5 2.29 0.56 -2.74
N TYR A 6 3.61 0.69 -2.73
CA TYR A 6 4.54 -0.32 -3.26
C TYR A 6 5.60 -0.68 -2.23
N LEU A 7 5.97 -1.95 -2.18
CA LEU A 7 6.99 -2.48 -1.27
C LEU A 7 7.91 -3.41 -2.06
N THR A 8 9.20 -3.32 -1.77
CA THR A 8 10.23 -4.24 -2.28
C THR A 8 10.91 -4.92 -1.09
N THR A 9 11.03 -6.25 -1.12
CA THR A 9 11.61 -7.03 -0.01
C THR A 9 12.47 -8.18 -0.53
N PRO A 10 13.63 -8.45 0.10
CA PRO A 10 14.43 -9.62 -0.25
C PRO A 10 13.75 -10.91 0.21
N LEU A 11 13.91 -11.98 -0.56
CA LEU A 11 13.45 -13.32 -0.22
C LEU A 11 14.64 -14.17 0.22
N LEU A 12 14.54 -14.73 1.43
CA LEU A 12 15.50 -15.69 1.95
C LEU A 12 15.23 -17.09 1.38
N ILE A 13 16.28 -17.71 0.84
CA ILE A 13 16.25 -19.10 0.36
C ILE A 13 15.80 -20.02 1.50
N HIS A 14 14.99 -21.02 1.16
CA HIS A 14 14.30 -21.93 2.11
C HIS A 14 13.22 -21.28 3.00
N ASN A 15 13.00 -19.96 2.92
CA ASN A 15 11.96 -19.26 3.68
C ASN A 15 11.01 -18.41 2.82
N THR A 16 11.11 -18.50 1.49
CA THR A 16 10.32 -17.71 0.53
C THR A 16 8.82 -17.76 0.81
N ALA A 17 8.26 -18.97 0.97
CA ALA A 17 6.81 -19.13 1.17
C ALA A 17 6.32 -18.41 2.43
N ALA A 18 7.07 -18.47 3.53
CA ALA A 18 6.69 -17.80 4.77
C ALA A 18 6.71 -16.27 4.61
N ILE A 19 7.72 -15.73 3.93
CA ILE A 19 7.82 -14.28 3.66
C ILE A 19 6.65 -13.81 2.81
N LEU A 20 6.33 -14.50 1.71
CA LEU A 20 5.20 -14.15 0.84
C LEU A 20 3.88 -14.20 1.60
N ASN A 21 3.66 -15.25 2.41
CA ASN A 21 2.45 -15.39 3.23
C ASN A 21 2.33 -14.28 4.28
N ASN A 22 3.43 -13.87 4.91
CA ASN A 22 3.42 -12.80 5.92
C ASN A 22 3.03 -11.44 5.31
N TRP A 23 3.49 -11.14 4.10
CA TRP A 23 3.07 -9.93 3.39
C TRP A 23 1.64 -10.03 2.87
N GLY A 24 1.24 -11.18 2.32
CA GLY A 24 -0.13 -11.43 1.87
C GLY A 24 -1.16 -11.24 2.98
N LYS A 25 -0.88 -11.70 4.21
CA LYS A 25 -1.73 -11.48 5.40
C LYS A 25 -1.91 -10.01 5.78
N GLN A 26 -0.97 -9.15 5.40
CA GLN A 26 -1.03 -7.69 5.63
C GLN A 26 -1.71 -6.94 4.46
N GLY A 27 -2.30 -7.66 3.51
CA GLY A 27 -3.01 -7.10 2.37
C GLY A 27 -2.11 -6.70 1.20
N TRP A 28 -0.84 -7.12 1.18
CA TRP A 28 0.04 -6.89 0.04
C TRP A 28 -0.21 -7.93 -1.05
N GLU A 29 -0.39 -7.46 -2.28
CA GLU A 29 -0.50 -8.28 -3.48
C GLU A 29 0.89 -8.43 -4.11
N LEU A 30 1.32 -9.67 -4.36
CA LEU A 30 2.57 -9.96 -5.04
C LEU A 30 2.45 -9.57 -6.52
N VAL A 31 3.37 -8.72 -6.98
CA VAL A 31 3.45 -8.29 -8.39
C VAL A 31 4.40 -9.18 -9.17
N GLN A 32 5.63 -9.34 -8.69
CA GLN A 32 6.67 -10.13 -9.36
C GLN A 32 7.80 -10.51 -8.41
N VAL A 33 8.49 -11.60 -8.72
CA VAL A 33 9.80 -11.94 -8.15
C VAL A 33 10.88 -11.86 -9.25
N VAL A 34 12.01 -11.20 -8.94
CA VAL A 34 13.16 -11.08 -9.85
C VAL A 34 14.44 -11.54 -9.16
N GLN A 35 15.46 -11.88 -9.94
CA GLN A 35 16.82 -12.02 -9.40
C GLN A 35 17.47 -10.64 -9.24
N GLY A 36 18.10 -10.43 -8.08
CA GLY A 36 18.88 -9.21 -7.81
C GLY A 36 20.21 -9.19 -8.56
N PRO A 37 20.79 -8.00 -8.83
CA PRO A 37 22.07 -7.87 -9.53
C PRO A 37 23.25 -8.51 -8.79
N GLU A 38 23.16 -8.61 -7.46
CA GLU A 38 24.17 -9.24 -6.59
C GLU A 38 23.84 -10.70 -6.27
N GLY A 39 22.83 -11.29 -6.94
CA GLY A 39 22.25 -12.58 -6.61
C GLY A 39 21.11 -12.49 -5.59
N GLY A 40 20.42 -13.62 -5.37
CA GLY A 40 19.24 -13.69 -4.51
C GLY A 40 17.94 -13.25 -5.19
N LEU A 41 16.82 -13.47 -4.50
CA LEU A 41 15.48 -13.16 -5.02
C LEU A 41 14.91 -11.93 -4.33
N VAL A 42 14.25 -11.07 -5.10
CA VAL A 42 13.55 -9.86 -4.61
C VAL A 42 12.11 -9.91 -5.07
N ALA A 43 11.18 -9.63 -4.15
CA ALA A 43 9.76 -9.58 -4.43
C ALA A 43 9.25 -8.13 -4.42
N TYR A 44 8.47 -7.78 -5.44
CA TYR A 44 7.73 -6.54 -5.55
C TYR A 44 6.27 -6.78 -5.17
N PHE A 45 5.74 -5.92 -4.33
CA PHE A 45 4.35 -5.94 -3.89
C PHE A 45 3.68 -4.60 -4.16
N LYS A 46 2.36 -4.63 -4.28
CA LYS A 46 1.49 -3.46 -4.27
C LYS A 46 0.36 -3.64 -3.27
N ARG A 47 -0.20 -2.56 -2.79
CA ARG A 47 -1.41 -2.56 -1.96
C ARG A 47 -2.25 -1.34 -2.29
N ALA A 48 -3.55 -1.52 -2.44
CA ALA A 48 -4.45 -0.40 -2.63
C ALA A 48 -4.49 0.43 -1.35
N VAL A 49 -4.29 1.74 -1.47
CA VAL A 49 -4.59 2.67 -0.40
C VAL A 49 -6.10 2.87 -0.43
N SER A 50 -6.84 1.98 0.22
CA SER A 50 -8.23 2.29 0.53
C SER A 50 -8.26 3.53 1.41
N ALA A 51 -9.27 4.38 1.23
CA ALA A 51 -9.65 5.32 2.27
C ALA A 51 -9.81 4.58 3.62
N ASP A 52 -10.12 3.29 3.62
CA ASP A 52 -10.28 2.42 4.80
C ASP A 52 -8.98 2.00 5.51
N GLY A 53 -7.81 2.46 5.06
CA GLY A 53 -6.62 2.46 5.92
C GLY A 53 -6.82 3.49 7.02
N ALA A 54 -7.25 3.06 8.20
CA ALA A 54 -7.73 3.87 9.34
C ALA A 54 -6.86 5.09 9.77
N GLY A 55 -5.65 5.26 9.23
CA GLY A 55 -4.81 6.43 9.46
C GLY A 55 -5.05 7.61 8.49
N ASN A 56 -5.48 7.35 7.24
CA ASN A 56 -5.57 8.39 6.20
C ASN A 56 -7.02 8.75 5.81
N ALA A 57 -8.00 7.89 6.11
CA ALA A 57 -9.43 8.12 5.87
C ALA A 57 -9.92 9.46 6.43
N ALA A 58 -9.54 9.72 7.69
CA ALA A 58 -10.01 10.87 8.45
C ALA A 58 -9.52 12.18 7.85
N GLY A 59 -8.30 12.20 7.31
CA GLY A 59 -7.73 13.40 6.69
C GLY A 59 -8.45 13.79 5.41
N LEU A 60 -8.79 12.82 4.55
CA LEU A 60 -9.53 13.05 3.32
C LEU A 60 -10.99 13.45 3.60
N ALA A 61 -11.66 12.80 4.55
CA ALA A 61 -13.01 13.17 4.95
C ALA A 61 -13.07 14.57 5.60
N ALA A 62 -12.09 14.93 6.42
CA ALA A 62 -11.98 16.26 7.02
C ALA A 62 -11.73 17.34 5.95
N ALA A 63 -10.88 17.06 4.95
CA ALA A 63 -10.64 17.98 3.84
C ALA A 63 -11.90 18.21 3.00
N GLU A 64 -12.68 17.15 2.73
CA GLU A 64 -13.95 17.25 2.00
C GLU A 64 -14.99 18.06 2.78
N GLN A 65 -15.10 17.86 4.10
CA GLN A 65 -15.97 18.65 4.97
C GLN A 65 -15.56 20.13 5.02
N ALA A 66 -14.26 20.40 5.14
CA ALA A 66 -13.72 21.76 5.16
C ALA A 66 -14.01 22.51 3.83
N SER A 67 -13.88 21.82 2.69
CA SER A 67 -14.23 22.38 1.38
C SER A 67 -15.71 22.80 1.31
N ARG A 68 -16.63 21.94 1.76
CA ARG A 68 -18.07 22.24 1.76
C ARG A 68 -18.43 23.40 2.67
N GLN A 69 -17.77 23.51 3.83
CA GLN A 69 -17.99 24.61 4.77
C GLN A 69 -17.48 25.96 4.22
N PHE A 70 -16.38 25.94 3.46
CA PHE A 70 -15.84 27.14 2.82
C PHE A 70 -16.75 27.65 1.69
N GLU A 71 -17.35 26.75 0.91
CA GLU A 71 -18.27 27.10 -0.18
C GLU A 71 -19.66 27.56 0.31
N GLY A 72 -20.11 27.12 1.49
CA GLY A 72 -21.40 27.51 2.08
C GLY A 72 -21.39 28.83 2.88
N GLY A 73 -20.25 29.51 2.98
CA GLY A 73 -20.06 30.70 3.83
C GLY A 73 -20.22 32.05 3.13
N ALA A 74 -20.64 32.09 1.86
CA ALA A 74 -20.88 33.32 1.12
C ALA A 74 -22.34 33.43 0.67
N ALA A 75 -23.05 34.39 1.29
CA ALA A 75 -24.44 34.84 1.10
C ALA A 75 -25.49 34.19 2.03
#